data_AF-A0A5B8S170-F1
#
_entry.id   AF-A0A5B8S170-F1
#
_cell.length_a   1.000
_cell.length_b   1.000
_cell.length_c   1.000
_cell.angle_alpha   90.00
_cell.angle_beta   90.00
_cell.angle_gamma   90.00
#
_symmetry.space_group_name_H-M   'P 1'
#
loop_
_entity.id
_entity.type
_entity.pdbx_description
1 polymer ?
#
loop_
_entity_poly.entity_id
_entity_poly.type
_entity_poly.pdbx_seq_one_letter_code
_entity_poly.pdbx_strand_id
1 'polypeptide(L)'
;MTVVLASVAFWAPVTYRLIGDNGQPEIIEGRARYTRLKTSERRLLDRRIRANRLTPEVRAGIRAQLDAPDCNFTARERAEVEADLAAEPITDEQFLDALLVDWELRDKSGNAIAFTPATRRELCEDWDGLEAALVRGYVRAQEAALKPQEQEKNSEAPSGTGS
;
A
#
# COMPACT_ATOMS: atom_id res chain seq x y z
N MET A 1 -19.82 3.13 -27.46
CA MET A 1 -18.74 2.67 -26.56
C MET A 1 -19.00 3.28 -25.19
N THR A 2 -19.50 2.48 -24.25
CA THR A 2 -19.70 2.91 -22.88
C THR A 2 -18.35 2.84 -22.18
N VAL A 3 -17.74 3.98 -21.92
CA VAL A 3 -16.54 4.05 -21.08
C VAL A 3 -17.01 3.69 -19.67
N VAL A 4 -16.77 2.44 -19.26
CA VAL A 4 -16.91 2.05 -17.87
C VAL A 4 -15.83 2.81 -17.11
N LEU A 5 -16.21 3.94 -16.51
CA LEU A 5 -15.37 4.61 -15.53
C LEU A 5 -15.23 3.61 -14.37
N ALA A 6 -14.09 2.92 -14.32
CA ALA A 6 -13.75 2.08 -13.19
C ALA A 6 -14.00 2.87 -11.91
N SER A 7 -14.74 2.27 -10.97
CA SER A 7 -15.01 2.87 -9.65
C SER A 7 -13.73 3.54 -9.12
N VAL A 8 -13.84 4.81 -8.71
CA VAL A 8 -12.74 5.63 -8.16
C VAL A 8 -12.06 5.00 -6.94
N ALA A 9 -12.60 3.90 -6.42
CA ALA A 9 -12.02 3.10 -5.35
C ALA A 9 -12.15 1.60 -5.61
N PHE A 10 -11.32 0.80 -4.94
CA PHE A 10 -11.34 -0.67 -4.97
C PHE A 10 -11.22 -1.24 -3.56
N TRP A 11 -11.73 -2.45 -3.36
CA TRP A 11 -11.58 -3.19 -2.11
C TRP A 11 -10.35 -4.09 -2.17
N ALA A 12 -9.56 -4.13 -1.10
CA ALA A 12 -8.47 -5.09 -0.97
C ALA A 12 -8.62 -5.90 0.33
N PRO A 13 -8.30 -7.20 0.31
CA PRO A 13 -8.23 -8.01 1.52
C PRO A 13 -7.04 -7.55 2.38
N VAL A 14 -7.27 -7.49 3.69
CA VAL A 14 -6.28 -7.10 4.68
C VAL A 14 -6.23 -8.20 5.73
N THR A 15 -5.01 -8.64 6.05
CA THR A 15 -4.77 -9.63 7.09
C THR A 15 -3.78 -9.04 8.08
N TYR A 16 -4.23 -8.88 9.32
CA TYR A 16 -3.41 -8.47 10.44
C TYR A 16 -3.21 -9.65 11.38
N ARG A 17 -1.99 -9.80 11.89
CA ARG A 17 -1.61 -10.88 12.80
C ARG A 17 -1.07 -10.25 14.07
N LEU A 18 -1.66 -10.62 15.19
CA LEU A 18 -1.31 -10.19 16.53
C LEU A 18 -0.82 -11.40 17.32
N ILE A 19 0.00 -11.17 18.34
CA ILE A 19 0.24 -12.19 19.35
C ILE A 19 -0.94 -12.10 20.32
N GLY A 20 -1.78 -13.12 20.37
CA GLY A 20 -2.90 -13.20 21.30
C GLY A 20 -2.42 -13.39 22.73
N ASP A 21 -3.29 -13.09 23.70
CA ASP A 21 -3.00 -13.17 25.14
C ASP A 21 -2.57 -14.58 25.62
N ASN A 22 -2.89 -15.61 24.83
CA ASN A 22 -2.49 -17.00 25.04
C ASN A 22 -1.14 -17.37 24.37
N GLY A 23 -0.43 -16.40 23.80
CA GLY A 23 0.81 -16.59 23.03
C GLY A 23 0.60 -17.22 21.64
N GLN A 24 -0.64 -17.47 21.22
CA GLN A 24 -0.97 -17.93 19.87
C GLN A 24 -1.26 -16.75 18.97
N PRO A 25 -0.93 -16.83 17.67
CA PRO A 25 -1.22 -15.74 16.74
C PRO A 25 -2.74 -15.60 16.56
N GLU A 26 -3.26 -14.42 16.88
CA GLU A 26 -4.61 -14.00 16.55
C GLU A 26 -4.59 -13.35 15.16
N ILE A 27 -5.49 -13.79 14.28
CA ILE A 27 -5.54 -13.32 12.89
C ILE A 27 -6.83 -12.54 12.68
N ILE A 28 -6.69 -11.24 12.42
CA ILE A 28 -7.79 -10.37 12.04
C ILE A 28 -7.79 -10.26 10.51
N GLU A 29 -8.81 -10.81 9.88
CA GLU A 29 -8.99 -10.74 8.43
C GLU A 29 -10.17 -9.83 8.09
N GLY A 30 -9.94 -8.89 7.19
CA GLY A 30 -10.96 -7.92 6.79
C GLY A 30 -10.74 -7.41 5.37
N ARG A 31 -11.44 -6.32 5.04
CA ARG A 31 -11.27 -5.59 3.79
C ARG A 31 -11.19 -4.10 4.04
N ALA A 32 -10.37 -3.43 3.25
CA ALA A 32 -10.24 -1.98 3.25
C ALA A 32 -10.49 -1.42 1.85
N ARG A 33 -11.05 -0.21 1.79
CA ARG A 33 -11.39 0.48 0.54
C ARG A 33 -10.35 1.54 0.24
N TYR A 34 -9.71 1.43 -0.93
CA TYR A 34 -8.63 2.32 -1.35
C TYR A 34 -9.01 3.12 -2.59
N THR A 35 -8.56 4.36 -2.66
CA THR A 35 -8.68 5.21 -3.86
C THR A 35 -7.81 4.65 -5.00
N ARG A 36 -8.37 4.63 -6.22
CA ARG A 36 -7.60 4.37 -7.43
C ARG A 36 -6.83 5.64 -7.82
N LEU A 37 -5.52 5.60 -7.69
CA LEU A 37 -4.64 6.68 -8.10
C LEU A 37 -4.49 6.76 -9.63
N LYS A 38 -4.27 7.98 -10.13
CA LYS A 38 -3.81 8.18 -11.51
C LYS A 38 -2.39 7.60 -11.68
N THR A 39 -1.99 7.32 -12.92
CA THR A 39 -0.65 6.74 -13.19
C THR A 39 0.49 7.59 -12.63
N SER A 40 0.40 8.93 -12.69
CA SER A 40 1.40 9.84 -12.13
C SER A 40 1.46 9.79 -10.61
N GLU A 41 0.29 9.84 -9.95
CA GLU A 41 0.16 9.76 -8.48
C GLU A 41 0.64 8.42 -7.94
N ARG A 42 0.27 7.33 -8.62
CA ARG A 42 0.75 5.98 -8.29
C ARG A 42 2.27 5.89 -8.37
N ARG A 43 2.88 6.39 -9.45
CA ARG A 43 4.34 6.39 -9.59
C ARG A 43 5.00 7.16 -8.46
N LEU A 44 4.47 8.33 -8.10
CA LEU A 44 5.02 9.12 -7.00
C LEU A 44 4.93 8.36 -5.67
N LEU A 45 3.78 7.74 -5.38
CA LEU A 45 3.61 6.91 -4.21
C LEU A 45 4.60 5.72 -4.19
N ASP A 46 4.73 5.00 -5.30
CA ASP A 46 5.65 3.86 -5.42
C ASP A 46 7.09 4.28 -5.13
N ARG A 47 7.52 5.47 -5.58
CA ARG A 47 8.85 6.01 -5.27
C ARG A 47 9.03 6.25 -3.77
N ARG A 48 8.04 6.82 -3.09
CA ARG A 48 8.09 7.05 -1.64
C ARG A 48 8.09 5.74 -0.84
N ILE A 49 7.35 4.73 -1.29
CA ILE A 49 7.38 3.38 -0.69
C ILE A 49 8.77 2.76 -0.87
N ARG A 50 9.39 2.88 -2.06
CA ARG A 50 10.78 2.42 -2.29
C ARG A 50 11.76 3.17 -1.39
N ALA A 51 11.55 4.47 -1.19
CA ALA A 51 12.39 5.31 -0.34
C ALA A 51 12.46 4.82 1.12
N ASN A 52 11.44 4.14 1.63
CA ASN A 52 11.45 3.52 2.96
C ASN A 52 12.51 2.40 3.10
N ARG A 53 12.94 1.79 1.99
CA ARG A 53 14.01 0.76 1.97
C ARG A 53 15.39 1.33 1.63
N LEU A 54 15.47 2.60 1.26
CA LEU A 54 16.71 3.27 0.88
C LEU A 54 17.38 3.87 2.10
N THR A 55 18.16 3.06 2.81
CA THR A 55 19.02 3.54 3.91
C THR A 55 20.05 4.56 3.40
N PRO A 56 20.62 5.41 4.26
CA PRO A 56 21.65 6.37 3.85
C PRO A 56 22.83 5.71 3.12
N GLU A 57 23.24 4.53 3.57
CA GLU A 57 24.32 3.74 2.96
C GLU A 57 23.94 3.25 1.55
N VAL A 58 22.72 2.72 1.39
CA VAL A 58 22.22 2.29 0.07
C VAL A 58 22.13 3.49 -0.88
N ARG A 59 21.66 4.64 -0.41
CA ARG A 59 21.61 5.89 -1.20
C ARG A 59 23.01 6.32 -1.65
N ALA A 60 23.98 6.27 -0.75
CA ALA A 60 25.37 6.58 -1.06
C ALA A 60 25.96 5.60 -2.09
N GLY A 61 25.68 4.30 -1.95
CA GLY A 61 26.10 3.28 -2.91
C GLY A 61 25.53 3.48 -4.31
N ILE A 62 24.23 3.79 -4.42
CA ILE A 62 23.59 4.10 -5.71
C ILE A 62 24.18 5.39 -6.31
N ARG A 63 24.40 6.43 -5.50
CA ARG A 63 25.06 7.67 -5.97
C ARG A 63 26.45 7.39 -6.53
N ALA A 64 27.26 6.58 -5.83
CA ALA A 64 28.58 6.19 -6.30
C ALA A 64 28.54 5.42 -7.63
N GLN A 65 27.52 4.56 -7.84
CA GLN A 65 27.31 3.89 -9.13
C GLN A 65 26.91 4.86 -10.24
N LEU A 66 26.08 5.86 -9.95
CA LEU A 66 25.68 6.88 -10.92
C LEU A 66 26.86 7.77 -11.35
N ASP A 67 27.76 8.06 -10.43
CA ASP A 67 28.93 8.90 -10.66
C ASP A 67 30.13 8.11 -11.22
N ALA A 68 30.01 6.77 -11.32
CA ALA A 68 31.05 5.93 -11.87
C ALA A 68 31.28 6.23 -13.36
N PRO A 69 32.54 6.28 -13.83
CA PRO A 69 32.86 6.65 -15.21
C PRO A 69 32.39 5.62 -16.25
N ASP A 70 32.11 4.38 -15.83
CA ASP A 70 31.59 3.27 -16.63
C ASP A 70 30.07 3.06 -16.46
N CYS A 71 29.39 4.02 -15.82
CA CYS A 71 27.94 4.02 -15.65
C CYS A 71 27.22 4.04 -17.02
N ASN A 72 26.60 2.92 -17.38
CA ASN A 72 25.92 2.72 -18.67
C ASN A 72 24.44 3.12 -18.67
N PHE A 73 24.00 3.92 -17.70
CA PHE A 73 22.60 4.36 -17.62
C PHE A 73 22.30 5.34 -18.76
N THR A 74 21.17 5.13 -19.43
CA THR A 74 20.61 6.15 -20.34
C THR A 74 20.18 7.39 -19.56
N ALA A 75 20.08 8.55 -20.22
CA ALA A 75 19.61 9.78 -19.58
C ALA A 75 18.24 9.62 -18.90
N ARG A 76 17.37 8.78 -19.48
CA ARG A 76 16.06 8.45 -18.91
C ARG A 76 16.18 7.61 -17.65
N GLU A 77 16.98 6.55 -17.65
CA GLU A 77 17.16 5.70 -16.47
C GLU A 77 17.83 6.46 -15.35
N ARG A 78 18.81 7.31 -15.66
CA ARG A 78 19.43 8.21 -14.68
C ARG A 78 18.39 9.13 -14.03
N ALA A 79 17.50 9.75 -14.82
CA ALA A 79 16.44 10.61 -14.27
C ALA A 79 15.47 9.85 -13.36
N GLU A 80 15.16 8.58 -13.65
CA GLU A 80 14.33 7.74 -12.78
C GLU A 80 15.05 7.39 -11.48
N VAL A 81 16.33 7.02 -11.53
CA VAL A 81 17.12 6.71 -10.32
C VAL A 81 17.30 7.96 -9.45
N GLU A 82 17.58 9.12 -10.04
CA GLU A 82 17.67 10.39 -9.31
C GLU A 82 16.34 10.76 -8.65
N ALA A 83 15.21 10.51 -9.32
CA ALA A 83 13.89 10.73 -8.73
C ALA A 83 13.58 9.78 -7.57
N ASP A 84 14.06 8.53 -7.64
CA ASP A 84 13.97 7.57 -6.53
C ASP A 84 14.87 7.98 -5.35
N LEU A 85 16.07 8.49 -5.63
CA LEU A 85 16.99 9.03 -4.61
C LEU A 85 16.50 10.34 -3.99
N ALA A 86 15.73 11.14 -4.71
CA ALA A 86 15.15 12.38 -4.18
C ALA A 86 13.84 12.13 -3.40
N ALA A 87 13.23 10.95 -3.54
CA ALA A 87 11.97 10.65 -2.89
C ALA A 87 12.13 10.57 -1.36
N GLU A 88 11.24 11.28 -0.67
CA GLU A 88 11.11 11.20 0.77
C GLU A 88 10.37 9.92 1.17
N PRO A 89 10.81 9.24 2.24
CA PRO A 89 10.06 8.12 2.81
C PRO A 89 8.62 8.54 3.14
N ILE A 90 7.72 7.56 3.16
CA ILE A 90 6.33 7.74 3.55
C ILE A 90 6.05 6.92 4.80
N THR A 91 5.51 7.58 5.82
CA THR A 91 5.01 6.92 7.03
C THR A 91 3.69 6.22 6.73
N ASP A 92 3.32 5.21 7.51
CA ASP A 92 2.03 4.54 7.32
C ASP A 92 0.84 5.50 7.48
N GLU A 93 0.92 6.48 8.38
CA GLU A 93 -0.10 7.55 8.54
C GLU A 93 -0.34 8.33 7.24
N GLN A 94 0.72 8.92 6.66
CA GLN A 94 0.64 9.65 5.39
C GLN A 94 0.13 8.78 4.24
N PHE A 95 0.46 7.48 4.22
CA PHE A 95 -0.04 6.56 3.21
C PHE A 95 -1.55 6.36 3.36
N LEU A 96 -2.02 6.07 4.57
CA LEU A 96 -3.43 5.80 4.85
C LEU A 96 -4.30 7.04 4.65
N ASP A 97 -3.85 8.21 5.10
CA ASP A 97 -4.58 9.47 4.90
C ASP A 97 -4.74 9.82 3.40
N ALA A 98 -3.79 9.41 2.56
CA ALA A 98 -3.85 9.65 1.12
C ALA A 98 -4.74 8.66 0.36
N LEU A 99 -4.93 7.45 0.89
CA LEU A 99 -5.48 6.33 0.11
C LEU A 99 -6.72 5.67 0.69
N LEU A 100 -6.87 5.64 2.01
CA LEU A 100 -7.96 4.94 2.67
C LEU A 100 -9.25 5.78 2.55
N VAL A 101 -10.24 5.21 1.86
CA VAL A 101 -11.53 5.89 1.60
C VAL A 101 -12.50 5.71 2.76
N ASP A 102 -12.47 4.53 3.37
CA ASP A 102 -13.41 4.13 4.41
C ASP A 102 -12.63 3.60 5.62
N TRP A 103 -12.92 4.21 6.77
CA TRP A 103 -12.36 3.85 8.07
C TRP A 103 -13.27 2.89 8.83
N GLU A 104 -14.48 2.59 8.32
CA GLU A 104 -15.34 1.50 8.80
C GLU A 104 -14.79 0.15 8.33
N LEU A 105 -13.64 -0.23 8.88
CA LEU A 105 -13.06 -1.54 8.63
C LEU A 105 -13.98 -2.63 9.18
N ARG A 106 -14.19 -3.68 8.39
CA ARG A 106 -14.99 -4.84 8.78
C ARG A 106 -14.18 -6.11 8.69
N ASP A 107 -14.35 -6.98 9.67
CA ASP A 107 -13.83 -8.34 9.63
C ASP A 107 -14.64 -9.22 8.64
N LYS A 108 -14.20 -10.47 8.44
CA LYS A 108 -14.90 -11.44 7.59
C LYS A 108 -16.32 -11.78 8.07
N SER A 109 -16.62 -11.59 9.35
CA SER A 109 -17.93 -11.80 9.95
C SER A 109 -18.84 -10.57 9.85
N GLY A 110 -18.33 -9.45 9.31
CA GLY A 110 -19.04 -8.20 9.15
C GLY A 110 -19.03 -7.30 10.38
N ASN A 111 -18.30 -7.67 11.44
CA ASN A 111 -18.15 -6.87 12.65
C ASN A 111 -17.23 -5.68 12.38
N ALA A 112 -17.54 -4.54 12.99
CA ALA A 112 -16.69 -3.37 12.91
C ALA A 112 -15.37 -3.63 13.66
N ILE A 113 -14.26 -3.42 12.98
CA ILE A 113 -12.93 -3.35 13.60
C ILE A 113 -12.79 -1.91 14.08
N ALA A 114 -12.70 -1.72 15.40
CA ALA A 114 -12.56 -0.40 16.01
C ALA A 114 -11.17 0.17 15.75
N PHE A 115 -10.98 0.72 14.55
CA PHE A 115 -9.74 1.35 14.13
C PHE A 115 -10.05 2.73 13.55
N THR A 116 -9.85 3.76 14.37
CA THR A 116 -10.11 5.15 14.01
C THR A 116 -8.80 5.94 13.90
N PRO A 117 -8.79 7.12 13.25
CA PRO A 117 -7.61 8.00 13.28
C PRO A 117 -7.17 8.40 14.69
N ALA A 118 -8.08 8.40 15.68
CA ALA A 118 -7.75 8.65 17.08
C ALA A 118 -7.03 7.43 17.70
N THR A 119 -7.53 6.22 17.45
CA THR A 119 -6.90 4.96 17.86
C THR A 119 -5.50 4.81 17.26
N ARG A 120 -5.30 5.20 15.98
CA ARG A 120 -4.00 5.25 15.30
C ARG A 120 -2.96 6.06 16.08
N ARG A 121 -3.33 7.24 16.60
CA ARG A 121 -2.38 8.13 17.30
C ARG A 121 -1.87 7.54 18.62
N GLU A 122 -2.63 6.63 19.23
CA GLU A 122 -2.29 6.00 20.51
C GLU A 122 -1.51 4.68 20.34
N LEU A 123 -1.65 4.00 19.19
CA LEU A 123 -1.07 2.67 18.93
C LEU A 123 0.06 2.67 17.90
N CYS A 124 0.53 3.84 17.47
CA CYS A 124 1.48 3.98 16.37
C CYS A 124 2.85 3.37 16.70
N GLU A 125 3.09 2.13 16.25
CA GLU A 125 4.41 1.56 16.05
C GLU A 125 4.64 1.41 14.54
N ASP A 126 5.56 2.22 14.01
CA ASP A 126 5.96 2.19 12.60
C ASP A 126 6.30 0.74 12.18
N TRP A 127 5.59 0.21 11.17
CA TRP A 127 5.84 -1.06 10.46
C TRP A 127 5.43 -2.40 11.08
N ASP A 128 4.88 -2.47 12.30
CA ASP A 128 4.39 -3.74 12.89
C ASP A 128 2.90 -3.73 13.33
N GLY A 129 2.20 -2.62 13.09
CA GLY A 129 0.78 -2.43 13.40
C GLY A 129 -0.22 -2.87 12.32
N LEU A 130 -1.50 -2.59 12.60
CA LEU A 130 -2.61 -2.77 11.66
C LEU A 130 -2.42 -1.91 10.39
N GLU A 131 -1.76 -0.77 10.55
CA GLU A 131 -1.36 0.16 9.50
C GLU A 131 -0.46 -0.53 8.47
N ALA A 132 0.57 -1.25 8.92
CA ALA A 132 1.45 -2.01 8.05
C ALA A 132 0.68 -3.13 7.33
N ALA A 133 -0.33 -3.74 7.97
CA ALA A 133 -1.20 -4.71 7.32
C ALA A 133 -2.07 -4.08 6.21
N LEU A 134 -2.58 -2.87 6.42
CA LEU A 134 -3.32 -2.09 5.41
C LEU A 134 -2.42 -1.77 4.20
N VAL A 135 -1.21 -1.23 4.43
CA VAL A 135 -0.23 -0.95 3.38
C VAL A 135 0.10 -2.23 2.58
N ARG A 136 0.36 -3.35 3.25
CA ARG A 136 0.62 -4.65 2.59
C ARG A 136 -0.57 -5.11 1.76
N GLY A 137 -1.80 -4.93 2.26
CA GLY A 137 -3.03 -5.26 1.53
C GLY A 137 -3.14 -4.49 0.21
N TYR A 138 -2.86 -3.19 0.24
CA TYR A 138 -2.84 -2.35 -0.97
C TYR A 138 -1.79 -2.81 -1.99
N VAL A 139 -0.54 -3.03 -1.56
CA VAL A 139 0.55 -3.44 -2.46
C VAL A 139 0.24 -4.79 -3.11
N ARG A 140 -0.27 -5.77 -2.33
CA ARG A 140 -0.69 -7.07 -2.88
C ARG A 140 -1.83 -6.95 -3.88
N ALA A 141 -2.81 -6.08 -3.63
CA ALA A 141 -3.91 -5.85 -4.57
C ALA A 141 -3.43 -5.21 -5.87
N GLN A 142 -2.45 -4.30 -5.81
CA GLN A 142 -1.81 -3.76 -7.00
C GLN A 142 -1.07 -4.84 -7.81
N GLU A 143 -0.27 -5.68 -7.16
CA GLU A 143 0.43 -6.80 -7.80
C GLU A 143 -0.56 -7.80 -8.44
N ALA A 144 -1.68 -8.07 -7.76
CA ALA A 144 -2.74 -8.92 -8.28
C ALA A 144 -3.44 -8.29 -9.50
N ALA A 145 -3.68 -6.97 -9.51
CA ALA A 145 -4.30 -6.28 -10.64
C ALA A 145 -3.43 -6.25 -11.92
N LEU A 146 -2.12 -6.49 -11.79
CA LEU A 146 -1.22 -6.72 -12.93
C LEU A 146 -1.40 -8.11 -13.55
N LYS A 147 -2.11 -9.03 -12.87
CA LYS A 147 -2.47 -10.36 -13.38
C LYS A 147 -3.86 -10.30 -14.05
N PRO A 148 -4.01 -10.82 -15.28
CA PRO A 148 -5.25 -10.67 -16.05
C PRO A 148 -6.51 -11.28 -15.40
N GLN A 149 -6.38 -12.31 -14.55
CA GLN A 149 -7.53 -12.98 -13.90
C GLN A 149 -8.16 -12.20 -12.72
N GLU A 150 -7.46 -11.24 -12.12
CA GLU A 150 -7.92 -10.55 -10.90
C GLU A 150 -8.55 -9.17 -11.20
N GLN A 151 -8.53 -8.73 -12.46
CA GLN A 151 -9.18 -7.49 -12.89
C GLN A 151 -10.73 -7.61 -12.92
N GLU A 152 -11.28 -8.78 -13.26
CA GLU A 152 -12.74 -9.02 -13.29
C GLU A 152 -13.37 -8.99 -11.88
N LYS A 153 -12.73 -9.61 -10.89
CA LYS A 153 -13.28 -9.73 -9.51
C LYS A 153 -13.35 -8.40 -8.73
N ASN A 154 -12.54 -7.41 -9.10
CA ASN A 154 -12.44 -6.13 -8.39
C ASN A 154 -13.47 -5.08 -8.82
N SER A 155 -14.34 -5.41 -9.77
CA SER A 155 -15.35 -4.51 -10.34
C SER A 155 -16.72 -4.66 -9.70
N GLU A 156 -16.97 -5.78 -9.01
CA GLU A 156 -18.24 -6.04 -8.33
C GLU A 156 -18.14 -5.65 -6.84
N ALA A 157 -19.13 -4.90 -6.35
CA ALA A 157 -19.36 -4.80 -4.91
C ALA A 157 -19.71 -6.20 -4.39
N PRO A 158 -19.25 -6.61 -3.20
CA PRO A 158 -19.63 -7.92 -2.68
C PRO A 158 -21.14 -7.98 -2.55
N SER A 159 -21.76 -8.91 -3.28
CA SER A 159 -23.11 -9.36 -2.97
C SER A 159 -23.08 -9.96 -1.57
N GLY A 160 -23.80 -9.32 -0.65
CA GLY A 160 -24.15 -9.94 0.62
C GLY A 160 -25.02 -11.15 0.33
N THR A 161 -24.41 -12.31 0.22
CA THR A 161 -25.05 -13.62 0.34
C THR A 161 -24.25 -14.33 1.43
N GLY A 162 -24.71 -14.45 2.67
CA GLY A 162 -26.08 -14.75 3.10
C GLY A 162 -26.19 -16.27 3.24
N SER A 163 -25.73 -16.79 4.39
CA SER A 163 -26.27 -17.92 5.18
C SER A 163 -25.24 -18.32 6.25
#